data_AF-X6M366-F1
#
_entry.id   AF-X6M366-F1
#
_cell.length_a   1.000
_cell.length_b   1.000
_cell.length_c   1.000
_cell.angle_alpha   90.00
_cell.angle_beta   90.00
_cell.angle_gamma   90.00
#
_symmetry.space_group_name_H-M   'P 1'
#
loop_
_entity.id
_entity.type
_entity.pdbx_description
1 polymer ?
#
loop_
_entity_poly.entity_id
_entity_poly.type
_entity_poly.pdbx_seq_one_letter_code
_entity_poly.pdbx_strand_id
1 'polypeptide(L)'
;MKQEQAQALSKVLRDDQECKSMKDVARLKEKDWENVFQKVKLTTATEGRLFDAIKDISKKSNIPIPIPEKSKETVLVSKVIKTTNSICVALKNNIQVTIHLGDEKWKHLEIEEGDEIECCYSITEPNTVVTIYDIQFPETYANNVSVSSKESITQIIPYSMHSRGQEQK
;
A
#
# COMPACT_ATOMS: atom_id res chain seq x y z
N MET A 1 22.19 -22.67 2.25
CA MET A 1 22.22 -22.49 0.78
C MET A 1 23.37 -23.31 0.22
N LYS A 2 23.16 -24.08 -0.85
CA LYS A 2 24.23 -24.82 -1.54
C LYS A 2 25.06 -23.87 -2.42
N GLN A 3 26.31 -24.21 -2.72
CA GLN A 3 27.20 -23.37 -3.54
C GLN A 3 26.62 -23.07 -4.93
N GLU A 4 26.03 -24.07 -5.58
CA GLU A 4 25.37 -23.92 -6.89
C GLU A 4 24.24 -22.88 -6.85
N GLN A 5 23.43 -22.89 -5.79
CA GLN A 5 22.35 -21.92 -5.59
C GLN A 5 22.90 -20.51 -5.35
N ALA A 6 24.01 -20.39 -4.62
CA ALA A 6 24.67 -19.10 -4.39
C ALA A 6 25.22 -18.48 -5.70
N GLN A 7 25.80 -19.33 -6.56
CA GLN A 7 26.29 -18.91 -7.87
C GLN A 7 25.15 -18.52 -8.81
N ALA A 8 24.06 -19.32 -8.84
CA ALA A 8 22.86 -19.00 -9.60
C ALA A 8 22.23 -17.67 -9.13
N LEU A 9 22.12 -17.47 -7.82
CA LEU A 9 21.64 -16.23 -7.22
C LEU A 9 22.49 -15.03 -7.65
N SER A 10 23.82 -15.14 -7.53
CA SER A 10 24.73 -14.05 -7.94
C SER A 10 24.62 -13.74 -9.44
N LYS A 11 24.35 -14.74 -10.27
CA LYS A 11 24.15 -14.57 -11.70
C LYS A 11 22.84 -13.84 -12.01
N VAL A 12 21.72 -14.27 -11.44
CA VAL A 12 20.41 -13.62 -11.65
C VAL A 12 20.44 -12.16 -11.18
N LEU A 13 21.04 -11.89 -10.01
CA LEU A 13 21.16 -10.52 -9.50
C LEU A 13 21.97 -9.61 -10.45
N ARG A 14 23.00 -10.15 -11.10
CA ARG A 14 23.85 -9.39 -12.01
C ARG A 14 23.20 -9.20 -13.39
N ASP A 15 22.68 -10.28 -13.95
CA ASP A 15 22.26 -10.33 -15.35
C ASP A 15 20.84 -9.79 -15.52
N ASP A 16 19.94 -10.05 -14.57
CA ASP A 16 18.52 -9.68 -14.68
C ASP A 16 18.17 -8.43 -13.90
N GLN A 17 18.88 -8.16 -12.80
CA GLN A 17 18.61 -7.03 -11.89
C GLN A 17 19.71 -5.97 -11.92
N GLU A 18 20.69 -6.12 -12.82
CA GLU A 18 21.82 -5.22 -13.03
C GLU A 18 22.58 -4.83 -11.74
N CYS A 19 22.52 -5.67 -10.70
CA CYS A 19 23.15 -5.38 -9.42
C CYS A 19 24.67 -5.54 -9.54
N LYS A 20 25.41 -4.44 -9.37
CA LYS A 20 26.88 -4.41 -9.44
C LYS A 20 27.52 -4.40 -8.05
N SER A 21 26.75 -4.08 -7.01
CA SER A 21 27.22 -3.96 -5.64
C SER A 21 26.20 -4.46 -4.63
N MET A 22 26.65 -4.71 -3.40
CA MET A 22 25.75 -5.08 -2.29
C MET A 22 24.76 -3.95 -1.96
N LYS A 23 25.07 -2.69 -2.31
CA LYS A 23 24.14 -1.57 -2.16
C LYS A 23 22.97 -1.68 -3.13
N ASP A 24 23.21 -2.16 -4.35
CA ASP A 24 22.16 -2.36 -5.35
C ASP A 24 21.24 -3.51 -4.93
N VAL A 25 21.86 -4.60 -4.45
CA VAL A 25 21.14 -5.76 -3.89
C VAL A 25 20.24 -5.34 -2.70
N ALA A 26 20.74 -4.48 -1.82
CA ALA A 26 19.96 -3.95 -0.69
C ALA A 26 18.81 -3.00 -1.09
N ARG A 27 18.80 -2.51 -2.33
CA ARG A 27 17.78 -1.58 -2.85
C ARG A 27 16.69 -2.27 -3.67
N LEU A 28 16.86 -3.55 -4.00
CA LEU A 28 15.86 -4.33 -4.71
C LEU A 28 14.54 -4.36 -3.95
N LYS A 29 13.43 -4.24 -4.68
CA LYS A 29 12.09 -4.32 -4.11
C LYS A 29 11.73 -5.78 -3.86
N GLU A 30 10.70 -6.02 -3.03
CA GLU A 30 10.23 -7.38 -2.74
C GLU A 30 9.78 -8.14 -4.00
N LYS A 31 9.14 -7.46 -4.95
CA LYS A 31 8.78 -8.04 -6.26
C LYS A 31 10.00 -8.49 -7.08
N ASP A 32 11.09 -7.75 -6.98
CA ASP A 32 12.35 -8.09 -7.65
C ASP A 32 12.96 -9.32 -6.97
N TRP A 33 12.92 -9.37 -5.64
CA TRP A 33 13.36 -10.52 -4.86
C TRP A 33 12.54 -11.78 -5.10
N GLU A 34 11.22 -11.66 -5.20
CA GLU A 34 10.33 -12.79 -5.49
C GLU A 34 10.66 -13.41 -6.85
N ASN A 35 10.88 -12.57 -7.87
CA ASN A 35 11.32 -13.02 -9.19
C ASN A 35 12.69 -13.72 -9.13
N VAL A 36 13.65 -13.14 -8.39
CA VAL A 36 14.98 -13.74 -8.18
C VAL A 36 14.87 -15.11 -7.48
N PHE A 37 14.04 -15.23 -6.45
CA PHE A 37 13.88 -16.47 -5.68
C PHE A 37 13.21 -17.57 -6.51
N GLN A 38 12.18 -17.23 -7.29
CA GLN A 38 11.54 -18.17 -8.22
C GLN A 38 12.53 -18.72 -9.26
N LYS A 39 13.40 -17.87 -9.82
CA LYS A 39 14.42 -18.29 -10.80
C LYS A 39 15.48 -19.21 -10.21
N VAL A 40 15.91 -18.94 -8.97
CA VAL A 40 16.95 -19.72 -8.28
C VAL A 40 16.38 -20.97 -7.61
N LYS A 41 15.04 -21.08 -7.51
CA LYS A 41 14.32 -22.17 -6.84
C LYS A 41 14.85 -22.38 -5.42
N LEU A 42 14.93 -21.29 -4.67
CA LEU A 42 15.27 -21.36 -3.24
C LEU A 42 14.12 -22.01 -2.46
N THR A 43 14.44 -22.54 -1.29
CA THR A 43 13.41 -23.00 -0.36
C THR A 43 12.95 -21.82 0.49
N THR A 44 11.69 -21.80 0.92
CA THR A 44 11.10 -20.73 1.75
C THR A 44 11.94 -20.41 3.00
N ALA A 45 12.49 -21.44 3.65
CA ALA A 45 13.36 -21.27 4.80
C ALA A 45 14.71 -20.59 4.45
N THR A 46 15.22 -20.79 3.25
CA THR A 46 16.45 -20.15 2.77
C THR A 46 16.19 -18.72 2.30
N GLU A 47 15.05 -18.48 1.66
CA GLU A 47 14.58 -17.14 1.26
C GLU A 47 14.47 -16.23 2.47
N GLY A 48 13.77 -16.66 3.52
CA GLY A 48 13.62 -15.88 4.75
C GLY A 48 14.96 -15.50 5.39
N ARG A 49 15.89 -16.48 5.51
CA ARG A 49 17.24 -16.23 6.06
C ARG A 49 18.05 -15.24 5.22
N LEU A 50 17.93 -15.31 3.89
CA LEU A 50 18.62 -14.41 2.99
C LEU A 50 18.04 -13.00 3.09
N PHE A 51 16.72 -12.89 3.12
CA PHE A 51 16.01 -11.62 3.26
C PHE A 51 16.34 -10.92 4.59
N ASP A 52 16.37 -11.67 5.70
CA ASP A 52 16.79 -11.15 7.01
C ASP A 52 18.23 -10.62 6.98
N ALA A 53 19.14 -11.34 6.33
CA ALA A 53 20.54 -10.92 6.20
C ALA A 53 20.67 -9.63 5.37
N ILE A 54 19.90 -9.49 4.27
CA ILE A 54 19.88 -8.28 3.45
C ILE A 54 19.30 -7.10 4.24
N LYS A 55 18.24 -7.34 5.02
CA LYS A 55 17.62 -6.32 5.88
C LYS A 55 18.60 -5.82 6.93
N ASP A 56 19.39 -6.71 7.53
CA ASP A 56 20.43 -6.34 8.49
C ASP A 56 21.60 -5.58 7.86
N ILE A 57 22.01 -5.94 6.63
CA ILE A 57 23.00 -5.17 5.86
C ILE A 57 22.47 -3.77 5.56
N SER A 58 21.19 -3.66 5.19
CA SER A 58 20.54 -2.38 4.88
C SER A 58 20.52 -1.45 6.10
N LYS A 59 20.15 -1.98 7.27
CA LYS A 59 20.19 -1.24 8.56
C LYS A 59 21.60 -0.72 8.90
N LYS A 60 22.64 -1.55 8.70
CA LYS A 60 24.03 -1.19 9.04
C LYS A 60 24.64 -0.15 8.11
N SER A 61 24.12 -0.03 6.89
CA SER A 61 24.80 0.70 5.82
C SER A 61 24.31 2.14 5.62
N ASN A 62 23.44 2.68 6.49
CA ASN A 62 22.70 3.94 6.23
C ASN A 62 22.05 3.95 4.83
N ILE A 63 21.75 2.76 4.29
CA ILE A 63 21.03 2.63 3.03
C ILE A 63 19.56 2.81 3.42
N PRO A 64 18.82 3.74 2.78
CA PRO A 64 17.40 3.88 3.01
C PRO A 64 16.74 2.50 2.83
N ILE A 65 16.18 1.97 3.92
CA ILE A 65 15.33 0.79 3.87
C ILE A 65 14.26 1.08 2.81
N PRO A 66 13.89 0.12 1.94
CA PRO A 66 12.77 0.30 1.02
C PRO A 66 11.58 0.80 1.83
N ILE A 67 11.23 2.06 1.61
CA ILE A 67 10.14 2.72 2.31
C ILE A 67 8.89 1.87 2.00
N PRO A 68 8.09 1.47 2.99
CA PRO A 68 6.82 0.80 2.73
C PRO A 68 6.07 1.58 1.66
N GLU A 69 5.68 0.90 0.57
CA GLU A 69 5.05 1.55 -0.57
C GLU A 69 3.79 2.27 -0.08
N LYS A 70 3.85 3.61 -0.01
CA LYS A 70 2.74 4.41 0.47
C LYS A 70 1.61 4.30 -0.53
N SER A 71 0.52 3.72 -0.09
CA SER A 71 -0.72 3.60 -0.83
C SER A 71 -1.63 4.77 -0.48
N LYS A 72 -2.45 5.15 -1.45
CA LYS A 72 -3.42 6.23 -1.35
C LYS A 72 -4.73 5.73 -1.95
N GLU A 73 -5.82 5.82 -1.21
CA GLU A 73 -7.11 5.23 -1.58
C GLU A 73 -8.27 6.05 -1.00
N THR A 74 -9.34 6.22 -1.78
CA THR A 74 -10.62 6.75 -1.27
C THR A 74 -11.47 5.60 -0.75
N VAL A 75 -11.85 5.67 0.52
CA VAL A 75 -12.59 4.63 1.24
C VAL A 75 -13.83 5.20 1.90
N LEU A 76 -14.84 4.33 2.07
CA LEU A 76 -16.08 4.68 2.78
C LEU A 76 -15.93 4.41 4.28
N VAL A 77 -16.39 5.36 5.09
CA VAL A 77 -16.50 5.19 6.54
C VAL A 77 -17.69 4.30 6.85
N SER A 78 -17.39 3.06 7.21
CA SER A 78 -18.41 2.03 7.49
C SER A 78 -19.05 2.15 8.87
N LYS A 79 -18.36 2.78 9.84
CA LYS A 79 -18.83 2.90 11.22
C LYS A 79 -18.07 3.99 11.96
N VAL A 80 -18.78 4.75 12.79
CA VAL A 80 -18.20 5.67 13.78
C VAL A 80 -18.39 5.13 15.20
N ILE A 81 -17.31 5.00 15.95
CA ILE A 81 -17.28 4.54 17.35
C ILE A 81 -17.08 5.77 18.24
N LYS A 82 -18.19 6.36 18.70
CA LYS A 82 -18.19 7.60 19.51
C LYS A 82 -17.43 7.46 20.83
N THR A 83 -17.50 6.29 21.47
CA THR A 83 -16.86 6.05 22.79
C THR A 83 -15.34 6.15 22.75
N THR A 84 -14.72 5.79 21.63
CA THR A 84 -13.25 5.81 21.45
C THR A 84 -12.81 6.90 20.47
N ASN A 85 -13.74 7.75 20.01
CA ASN A 85 -13.52 8.71 18.93
C ASN A 85 -12.75 8.07 17.75
N SER A 86 -13.30 7.00 17.19
CA SER A 86 -12.61 6.20 16.16
C SER A 86 -13.55 5.87 15.01
N ILE A 87 -13.00 5.61 13.84
CA ILE A 87 -13.75 5.21 12.64
C ILE A 87 -13.25 3.88 12.11
N CYS A 88 -14.12 3.14 11.45
CA CYS A 88 -13.77 1.89 10.78
C CYS A 88 -13.87 2.07 9.26
N VAL A 89 -12.79 1.73 8.56
CA VAL A 89 -12.72 1.74 7.09
C VAL A 89 -12.22 0.39 6.58
N ALA A 90 -12.59 0.06 5.34
CA ALA A 90 -12.02 -1.07 4.61
C ALA A 90 -11.06 -0.54 3.55
N LEU A 91 -9.78 -0.86 3.67
CA LEU A 91 -8.75 -0.56 2.67
C LEU A 91 -8.70 -1.67 1.62
N LYS A 92 -7.83 -1.51 0.62
CA LYS A 92 -7.51 -2.53 -0.39
C LYS A 92 -7.35 -3.93 0.22
N ASN A 93 -7.83 -4.93 -0.52
CA ASN A 93 -7.91 -6.34 -0.10
C ASN A 93 -8.86 -6.59 1.10
N ASN A 94 -9.82 -5.70 1.35
CA ASN A 94 -10.79 -5.79 2.44
C ASN A 94 -10.16 -5.78 3.83
N ILE A 95 -9.00 -5.13 3.99
CA ILE A 95 -8.35 -4.98 5.29
C ILE A 95 -9.15 -3.95 6.11
N GLN A 96 -9.76 -4.40 7.19
CA GLN A 96 -10.47 -3.51 8.10
C GLN A 96 -9.48 -2.81 9.03
N VAL A 97 -9.59 -1.49 9.11
CA VAL A 97 -8.72 -0.65 9.95
C VAL A 97 -9.58 0.25 10.81
N THR A 98 -9.24 0.31 12.09
CA THR A 98 -9.79 1.28 13.03
C THR A 98 -8.82 2.45 13.15
N ILE A 99 -9.28 3.65 12.81
CA ILE A 99 -8.50 4.88 12.87
C ILE A 99 -8.97 5.70 14.06
N HIS A 100 -8.05 6.02 14.97
CA HIS A 100 -8.35 6.90 16.12
C HIS A 100 -8.30 8.36 15.68
N LEU A 101 -9.42 9.08 15.82
CA LEU A 101 -9.56 10.47 15.42
C LEU A 101 -9.01 11.48 16.44
N GLY A 102 -8.47 11.00 17.57
CA GLY A 102 -7.84 11.84 18.58
C GLY A 102 -6.45 12.38 18.21
N ASP A 103 -5.91 12.02 17.04
CA ASP A 103 -4.63 12.56 16.57
C ASP A 103 -4.82 14.01 16.11
N GLU A 104 -3.90 14.88 16.54
CA GLU A 104 -3.86 16.31 16.20
C GLU A 104 -3.88 16.56 14.69
N LYS A 105 -3.37 15.61 13.88
CA LYS A 105 -3.35 15.71 12.42
C LYS A 105 -4.74 15.84 11.80
N TRP A 106 -5.73 15.13 12.32
CA TRP A 106 -7.08 15.04 11.72
C TRP A 106 -8.19 15.31 12.73
N LYS A 107 -7.87 15.83 13.91
CA LYS A 107 -8.87 16.28 14.90
C LYS A 107 -9.85 17.34 14.40
N HIS A 108 -9.49 18.02 13.31
CA HIS A 108 -10.29 19.06 12.69
C HIS A 108 -11.33 18.51 11.69
N LEU A 109 -11.27 17.21 11.39
CA LEU A 109 -12.22 16.54 10.52
C LEU A 109 -13.41 16.05 11.34
N GLU A 110 -14.61 16.54 11.01
CA GLU A 110 -15.87 16.03 11.52
C GLU A 110 -16.36 14.91 10.60
N ILE A 111 -15.88 13.69 10.85
CA ILE A 111 -16.18 12.51 10.02
C ILE A 111 -17.42 11.78 10.54
N GLU A 112 -18.39 11.53 9.66
CA GLU A 112 -19.60 10.78 9.91
C GLU A 112 -19.62 9.39 9.22
N GLU A 113 -20.57 8.55 9.61
CA GLU A 113 -20.79 7.26 8.95
C GLU A 113 -21.36 7.49 7.55
N GLY A 114 -20.78 6.83 6.55
CA GLY A 114 -21.14 7.03 5.14
C GLY A 114 -20.29 8.08 4.42
N ASP A 115 -19.41 8.80 5.11
CA ASP A 115 -18.48 9.72 4.47
C ASP A 115 -17.42 8.97 3.64
N GLU A 116 -16.98 9.58 2.55
CA GLU A 116 -15.78 9.17 1.84
C GLU A 116 -14.57 9.93 2.40
N ILE A 117 -13.49 9.20 2.67
CA ILE A 117 -12.21 9.77 3.06
C ILE A 117 -11.10 9.22 2.19
N GLU A 118 -10.09 10.03 1.96
CA GLU A 118 -8.85 9.65 1.33
C GLU A 118 -7.85 9.23 2.40
N CYS A 119 -7.42 7.97 2.38
CA CYS A 119 -6.45 7.41 3.32
C CYS A 119 -5.08 7.25 2.65
N CYS A 120 -4.06 7.84 3.27
CA CYS A 120 -2.66 7.57 2.94
C CYS A 120 -2.07 6.61 3.97
N TYR A 121 -1.65 5.43 3.53
CA TYR A 121 -1.22 4.36 4.44
C TYR A 121 -0.08 3.52 3.87
N SER A 122 0.54 2.72 4.72
CA SER A 122 1.38 1.59 4.30
C SER A 122 0.98 0.34 5.04
N ILE A 123 1.09 -0.79 4.35
CA ILE A 123 0.97 -2.11 4.96
C ILE A 123 2.39 -2.64 5.12
N THR A 124 2.76 -3.03 6.33
CA THR A 124 4.00 -3.81 6.53
C THR A 124 3.67 -5.28 6.42
N GLU A 125 4.31 -5.95 5.46
CA GLU A 125 4.09 -7.36 5.17
C GLU A 125 4.54 -8.27 6.31
N PRO A 126 3.80 -9.38 6.56
CA PRO A 126 2.78 -9.97 5.68
C PRO A 126 1.32 -9.55 5.97
N ASN A 127 1.05 -8.25 6.23
CA ASN A 127 -0.27 -7.60 6.44
C ASN A 127 -0.66 -7.33 7.89
N THR A 128 0.27 -7.40 8.84
CA THR A 128 -0.11 -7.34 10.26
C THR A 128 -0.25 -5.93 10.79
N VAL A 129 0.48 -4.95 10.22
CA VAL A 129 0.47 -3.58 10.73
C VAL A 129 0.20 -2.61 9.59
N VAL A 130 -0.98 -2.01 9.62
CA VAL A 130 -1.33 -0.85 8.82
C VAL A 130 -0.90 0.40 9.57
N THR A 131 -0.08 1.23 8.92
CA THR A 131 0.25 2.57 9.43
C THR A 131 -0.51 3.59 8.61
N ILE A 132 -1.39 4.34 9.28
CA ILE A 132 -2.08 5.50 8.69
C ILE A 132 -1.17 6.72 8.83
N TYR A 133 -0.84 7.35 7.71
CA TYR A 133 -0.02 8.55 7.70
C TYR A 133 -0.85 9.81 7.73
N ASP A 134 -1.96 9.79 6.99
CA ASP A 134 -2.82 10.94 6.77
C ASP A 134 -4.23 10.50 6.36
N ILE A 135 -5.23 11.31 6.72
CA ILE A 135 -6.61 11.20 6.26
C ILE A 135 -7.15 12.59 5.95
N GLN A 136 -7.92 12.71 4.87
CA GLN A 136 -8.60 13.94 4.47
C GLN A 136 -9.87 13.63 3.68
N PHE A 137 -10.77 14.59 3.55
CA PHE A 137 -11.86 14.46 2.60
C PHE A 137 -11.32 14.47 1.16
N PRO A 138 -11.86 13.64 0.25
CA PRO A 138 -11.44 13.66 -1.16
C PRO A 138 -11.79 15.01 -1.80
N GLU A 139 -10.99 15.43 -2.78
CA GLU A 139 -11.36 16.55 -3.63
C GLU A 139 -12.66 16.22 -4.39
N THR A 140 -13.58 17.18 -4.41
CA THR A 140 -15.00 17.11 -4.83
C THR A 140 -15.39 16.06 -5.87
N TYR A 141 -16.56 15.43 -5.66
CA TYR A 141 -17.23 14.51 -6.58
C TYR A 141 -17.23 14.98 -8.04
N ALA A 142 -17.00 14.05 -8.98
CA ALA A 142 -17.23 14.30 -10.39
C ALA A 142 -18.74 14.46 -10.65
N ASN A 143 -19.17 15.69 -10.98
CA ASN A 143 -20.56 16.00 -11.27
C ASN A 143 -20.84 15.91 -12.78
N ASN A 144 -21.73 15.00 -13.18
CA ASN A 144 -22.35 15.04 -14.50
C ASN A 144 -23.76 15.62 -14.36
N VAL A 145 -23.92 16.89 -14.75
CA VAL A 145 -25.23 17.54 -14.78
C VAL A 145 -25.81 17.40 -16.18
N SER A 146 -26.75 16.47 -16.36
CA SER A 146 -27.55 16.39 -17.57
C SER A 146 -28.80 17.25 -17.43
N VAL A 147 -28.88 18.33 -18.19
CA VAL A 147 -30.07 19.20 -18.24
C VAL A 147 -30.93 18.76 -19.42
N SER A 148 -32.14 18.27 -19.14
CA SER A 148 -33.18 18.12 -20.16
C SER A 148 -34.23 19.22 -19.98
N SER A 149 -34.94 19.59 -21.05
CA SER A 149 -35.83 20.75 -21.11
C SER A 149 -37.07 20.70 -20.20
N LYS A 150 -37.23 19.67 -19.36
CA LYS A 150 -38.34 19.56 -18.40
C LYS A 150 -37.94 19.13 -16.98
N GLU A 151 -36.78 18.52 -16.78
CA GLU A 151 -36.28 18.06 -15.47
C GLU A 151 -34.74 18.08 -15.44
N SER A 152 -34.15 18.49 -14.32
CA SER A 152 -32.72 18.36 -14.04
C SER A 152 -32.48 17.14 -13.15
N ILE A 153 -31.75 16.16 -13.65
CA ILE A 153 -31.29 15.02 -12.86
C ILE A 153 -29.79 15.21 -12.63
N THR A 154 -29.41 15.39 -11.37
CA THR A 154 -28.00 15.43 -10.94
C THR A 154 -27.64 14.03 -10.44
N GLN A 155 -26.70 13.36 -11.11
CA GLN A 155 -26.13 12.11 -10.63
C GLN A 155 -24.78 12.42 -9.95
N ILE A 156 -24.73 12.20 -8.64
CA ILE A 156 -23.51 12.30 -7.83
C ILE A 156 -22.99 10.88 -7.65
N ILE A 157 -21.83 10.58 -8.24
CA ILE A 157 -21.22 9.25 -8.14
C ILE A 157 -20.03 9.34 -7.17
N PRO A 158 -20.05 8.61 -6.05
CA PRO A 158 -18.93 8.57 -5.11
C PRO A 158 -17.66 7.98 -5.75
N TYR A 159 -16.48 8.47 -5.35
CA TYR A 159 -15.22 7.99 -5.94
C TYR A 159 -14.91 6.55 -5.53
N SER A 160 -15.32 6.11 -4.34
CA SER A 160 -15.18 4.72 -3.90
C SER A 160 -15.87 3.73 -4.87
N MET A 161 -16.93 4.17 -5.55
CA MET A 161 -17.66 3.36 -6.53
C MET A 161 -16.98 3.25 -7.89
N HIS A 162 -15.94 4.04 -8.17
CA HIS A 162 -15.21 3.98 -9.44
C HIS A 162 -14.28 2.74 -9.54
N SER A 163 -14.16 1.96 -8.47
CA SER A 163 -13.33 0.75 -8.40
C SER A 163 -14.00 -0.52 -8.98
N ARG A 164 -14.76 -0.38 -10.07
CA ARG A 164 -15.12 -1.50 -10.96
C ARG A 164 -14.97 -1.09 -12.42
N GLY A 165 -13.73 -1.15 -12.90
CA GLY A 165 -13.40 -1.31 -14.31
C GLY A 165 -13.88 -0.19 -15.24
N GLN A 166 -13.09 0.88 -15.34
CA GLN A 166 -12.93 1.55 -16.62
C GLN A 166 -11.43 1.68 -16.92
N GLU A 167 -10.88 0.65 -17.56
CA GLU A 167 -9.77 0.86 -18.49
C GLU A 167 -10.32 1.77 -19.60
N GLN A 168 -9.97 3.06 -19.55
CA GLN A 168 -10.12 3.91 -20.72
C GLN A 168 -9.03 3.54 -21.71
N LYS A 169 -9.47 2.93 -22.82
CA LYS A 169 -8.72 2.76 -24.07
C LYS A 169 -8.47 4.09 -24.76
#